data_AF-A0A950MGZ7-F1
#
_entry.id   AF-A0A950MGZ7-F1
#
_cell.length_a   1.000
_cell.length_b   1.000
_cell.length_c   1.000
_cell.angle_alpha   90.00
_cell.angle_beta   90.00
_cell.angle_gamma   90.00
#
_symmetry.space_group_name_H-M   'P 1'
#
loop_
_entity.id
_entity.type
_entity.pdbx_description
1 polymer ?
#
loop_
_entity_poly.entity_id
_entity_poly.type
_entity_poly.pdbx_seq_one_letter_code
_entity_poly.pdbx_strand_id
1 'polypeptide(L)'
;MIRSLAAILVCAVLAAYALPSLAQGALVRFTGQLLDVRNGYVYFTTGDAFKLGPAPRFADYDTGNPTTLQPRAKLFARAILDPATKQVVELDLTTHRLAQDAAYASTAATYSATAPTVERAPEIVGVPATGKEVAVAFVVTVPPTTPLNANVYISTDASGWNPQAIKMDRIDGQRYRAVRRFASGTKFAFRVTRGTWNSVELGSDGLQPGPHEYYTKEVDAQEARTTVFAWSDDRGNTPQAAQPGAIPTPYNPNPFPGGVFPPSHATPPGGFPTPRPPAFPNRPPR
;
A
#
# COMPACT_ATOMS: atom_id res chain seq x y z
N MET A 1 -44.54 22.09 69.04
CA MET A 1 -43.46 21.13 68.71
C MET A 1 -43.38 20.75 67.21
N ILE A 2 -43.78 21.62 66.26
CA ILE A 2 -43.80 21.25 64.81
C ILE A 2 -43.01 22.24 63.91
N ARG A 3 -42.51 23.37 64.43
CA ARG A 3 -41.85 24.40 63.59
C ARG A 3 -40.32 24.28 63.45
N SER A 4 -39.67 23.37 64.17
CA SER A 4 -38.20 23.26 64.16
C SER A 4 -37.63 22.19 63.21
N LEU A 5 -38.47 21.39 62.55
CA LEU A 5 -38.02 20.36 61.61
C LEU A 5 -37.92 20.84 60.15
N ALA A 6 -38.62 21.92 59.78
CA ALA A 6 -38.62 22.41 58.39
C ALA A 6 -37.33 23.18 58.02
N ALA A 7 -36.64 23.78 58.98
CA ALA A 7 -35.43 24.57 58.71
C ALA A 7 -34.17 23.71 58.50
N ILE A 8 -34.14 22.49 59.04
CA ILE A 8 -32.97 21.60 58.91
C ILE A 8 -32.99 20.84 57.58
N LEU A 9 -34.18 20.60 57.00
CA LEU A 9 -34.30 19.90 55.72
C LEU A 9 -33.88 20.77 54.52
N VAL A 10 -34.02 22.10 54.60
CA VAL A 10 -33.66 23.01 53.49
C VAL A 10 -32.14 23.23 53.40
N CYS A 11 -31.41 23.23 54.52
CA CYS A 11 -29.95 23.31 54.49
C CYS A 11 -29.27 22.02 53.99
N ALA A 12 -29.89 20.86 54.18
CA ALA A 12 -29.35 19.58 53.69
C ALA A 12 -29.47 19.42 52.16
N VAL A 13 -30.49 20.04 51.53
CA VAL A 13 -30.69 19.96 50.08
C VAL A 13 -29.85 21.00 49.31
N LEU A 14 -29.51 22.13 49.93
CA LEU A 14 -28.60 23.12 49.34
C LEU A 14 -27.10 22.79 49.50
N ALA A 15 -26.73 21.96 50.48
CA ALA A 15 -25.35 21.47 50.63
C ALA A 15 -25.00 20.33 49.64
N ALA A 16 -26.00 19.73 48.97
CA ALA A 16 -25.78 18.67 47.98
C ALA A 16 -25.35 19.20 46.60
N TYR A 17 -25.42 20.51 46.35
CA TYR A 17 -25.02 21.14 45.08
C TYR A 17 -23.61 21.73 45.05
N ALA A 18 -22.83 21.58 46.12
CA ALA A 18 -21.46 22.11 46.20
C ALA A 18 -20.43 21.07 46.65
N LEU A 19 -20.70 19.79 46.41
CA LEU A 19 -19.67 18.77 46.52
C LEU A 19 -18.89 18.73 45.19
N PRO A 20 -17.60 19.11 45.17
CA PRO A 20 -16.76 18.71 44.05
C PRO A 20 -16.79 17.18 44.01
N SER A 21 -17.28 16.66 42.88
CA SER A 21 -17.21 15.25 42.52
C SER A 21 -15.83 14.69 42.90
N LEU A 22 -15.79 13.86 43.94
CA LEU A 22 -14.62 13.07 44.34
C LEU A 22 -14.46 11.87 43.40
N ALA A 23 -14.46 12.14 42.10
CA ALA A 23 -13.98 11.24 41.07
C ALA A 23 -12.64 11.80 40.56
N GLN A 24 -11.66 11.97 41.44
CA GLN A 24 -10.29 12.29 41.04
C GLN A 24 -9.60 11.00 40.55
N GLY A 25 -10.09 10.48 39.43
CA GLY A 25 -9.19 9.77 38.53
C GLY A 25 -8.08 10.74 38.12
N ALA A 26 -6.84 10.27 38.11
CA ALA A 26 -5.70 11.10 37.71
C ALA A 26 -6.01 11.76 36.36
N LEU A 27 -6.05 13.09 36.34
CA LEU A 27 -6.26 13.87 35.12
C LEU A 27 -5.23 13.42 34.07
N VAL A 28 -5.72 13.04 32.90
CA VAL A 28 -4.85 12.54 31.84
C VAL A 28 -4.27 13.75 31.11
N ARG A 29 -2.98 13.71 30.82
CA ARG A 29 -2.27 14.80 30.15
C ARG A 29 -1.66 14.27 28.87
N PHE A 30 -1.68 15.08 27.84
CA PHE A 30 -0.88 14.82 26.65
C PHE A 30 -0.48 16.13 25.99
N THR A 31 0.60 16.08 25.23
CA THR A 31 1.15 17.22 24.51
C THR A 31 1.07 16.98 23.00
N GLY A 32 0.88 18.05 22.24
CA GLY A 32 0.89 17.98 20.79
C GLY A 32 0.85 19.36 20.13
N GLN A 33 1.02 19.38 18.82
CA GLN A 33 0.84 20.60 18.04
C GLN A 33 -0.63 20.72 17.63
N LEU A 34 -1.20 21.91 17.81
CA LEU A 34 -2.55 22.24 17.40
C LEU A 34 -2.64 22.38 15.89
N LEU A 35 -3.62 21.69 15.32
CA LEU A 35 -4.06 21.85 13.96
C LEU A 35 -5.18 22.90 13.89
N ASP A 36 -6.20 22.78 14.73
CA ASP A 36 -7.35 23.68 14.76
C ASP A 36 -8.13 23.57 16.08
N VAL A 37 -8.94 24.57 16.41
CA VAL A 37 -9.94 24.51 17.48
C VAL A 37 -11.24 25.09 16.97
N ARG A 38 -12.25 24.23 16.78
CA ARG A 38 -13.55 24.62 16.24
C ARG A 38 -14.66 23.68 16.69
N ASN A 39 -15.89 24.18 16.69
CA ASN A 39 -17.11 23.40 16.99
C ASN A 39 -17.06 22.65 18.34
N GLY A 40 -16.33 23.17 19.33
CA GLY A 40 -16.16 22.52 20.63
C GLY A 40 -15.18 21.34 20.62
N TYR A 41 -14.29 21.26 19.64
CA TYR A 41 -13.23 20.26 19.55
C TYR A 41 -11.87 20.91 19.38
N VAL A 42 -10.84 20.26 19.92
CA VAL A 42 -9.43 20.55 19.68
C VAL A 42 -8.84 19.46 18.80
N TYR A 43 -8.18 19.88 17.72
CA TYR A 43 -7.57 19.00 16.73
C TYR A 43 -6.06 19.11 16.82
N PHE A 44 -5.38 17.98 16.87
CA PHE A 44 -3.92 17.90 16.86
C PHE A 44 -3.41 17.48 15.49
N THR A 45 -2.17 17.85 15.15
CA THR A 45 -1.54 17.49 13.86
C THR A 45 -1.31 15.99 13.68
N THR A 46 -1.45 15.22 14.75
CA THR A 46 -1.49 13.75 14.79
C THR A 46 -2.76 13.15 14.19
N GLY A 47 -3.79 13.96 13.93
CA GLY A 47 -5.09 13.53 13.41
C GLY A 47 -6.13 13.24 14.50
N ASP A 48 -5.74 13.31 15.77
CA ASP A 48 -6.63 13.11 16.90
C ASP A 48 -7.46 14.37 17.20
N ALA A 49 -8.73 14.16 17.53
CA ALA A 49 -9.65 15.22 17.92
C ALA A 49 -10.22 14.93 19.31
N PHE A 50 -10.23 15.92 20.19
CA PHE A 50 -10.76 15.78 21.54
C PHE A 50 -11.85 16.80 21.79
N LYS A 51 -12.92 16.40 22.51
CA LYS A 51 -14.02 17.30 22.83
C LYS A 51 -13.58 18.26 23.93
N LEU A 52 -13.82 19.55 23.73
CA LEU A 52 -13.62 20.57 24.77
C LEU A 52 -14.77 20.53 25.78
N GLY A 53 -14.45 20.80 27.04
CA GLY A 53 -15.46 21.07 28.05
C GLY A 53 -16.33 22.27 27.70
N PRO A 54 -17.46 22.48 28.40
CA PRO A 54 -18.35 23.63 28.16
C PRO A 54 -17.68 24.98 28.46
N ALA A 55 -16.66 25.01 29.31
CA ALA A 55 -15.85 26.19 29.61
C ALA A 55 -14.39 25.73 29.88
N PRO A 56 -13.62 25.39 28.84
CA PRO A 56 -12.26 24.92 29.02
C PRO A 56 -11.38 26.08 29.47
N ARG A 57 -10.48 25.82 30.42
CA ARG A 57 -9.49 26.81 30.85
C ARG A 57 -8.37 26.88 29.82
N PHE A 58 -8.00 28.09 29.40
CA PHE A 58 -6.82 28.33 28.58
C PHE A 58 -5.75 28.99 29.43
N ALA A 59 -4.62 28.30 29.59
CA ALA A 59 -3.50 28.80 30.37
C ALA A 59 -2.23 28.87 29.51
N ASP A 60 -1.28 29.66 29.95
CA ASP A 60 0.06 29.71 29.36
C ASP A 60 0.87 28.55 29.94
N TYR A 61 1.55 27.78 29.09
CA TYR A 61 2.24 26.57 29.53
C TYR A 61 3.35 26.83 30.54
N ASP A 62 4.08 27.93 30.39
CA ASP A 62 5.26 28.23 31.20
C ASP A 62 4.86 28.79 32.58
N THR A 63 3.80 29.58 32.63
CA THR A 63 3.37 30.27 33.86
C THR A 63 2.17 29.64 34.55
N GLY A 64 1.39 28.80 33.85
CA GLY A 64 0.13 28.22 34.35
C GLY A 64 -1.00 29.24 34.55
N ASN A 65 -0.78 30.51 34.21
CA ASN A 65 -1.75 31.59 34.35
C ASN A 65 -2.66 31.69 33.13
N PRO A 66 -3.84 32.33 33.23
CA PRO A 66 -4.69 32.58 32.08
C PRO A 66 -3.92 33.26 30.94
N THR A 67 -4.00 32.70 29.74
CA THR A 67 -3.27 33.22 28.58
C THR A 67 -4.15 34.09 27.69
N THR A 68 -3.52 35.05 27.01
CA THR A 68 -4.15 35.80 25.90
C THR A 68 -3.96 35.10 24.55
N LEU A 69 -3.17 34.03 24.50
CA LEU A 69 -2.98 33.23 23.30
C LEU A 69 -4.31 32.57 22.91
N GLN A 70 -4.73 32.80 21.67
CA GLN A 70 -5.88 32.10 21.11
C GLN A 70 -5.41 30.75 20.56
N PRO A 71 -6.12 29.64 20.88
CA PRO A 71 -5.77 28.33 20.35
C PRO A 71 -5.99 28.32 18.83
N ARG A 72 -4.89 28.20 18.08
CA ARG A 72 -4.89 28.21 16.61
C ARG A 72 -3.82 27.26 16.08
N ALA A 73 -3.91 26.98 14.79
CA ALA A 73 -2.91 26.20 14.08
C ALA A 73 -1.48 26.67 14.37
N LYS A 74 -0.54 25.70 14.40
CA LYS A 74 0.90 25.89 14.65
C LYS A 74 1.32 26.18 16.09
N LEU A 75 0.39 26.44 17.01
CA LEU A 75 0.71 26.47 18.44
C LEU A 75 0.91 25.07 18.98
N PHE A 76 1.66 24.94 20.08
CA PHE A 76 1.75 23.70 20.84
C PHE A 76 0.86 23.81 22.06
N ALA A 77 0.29 22.68 22.46
CA ALA A 77 -0.57 22.64 23.63
C ALA A 77 -0.35 21.38 24.45
N ARG A 78 -0.49 21.52 25.78
CA ARG A 78 -0.75 20.41 26.69
C ARG A 78 -2.24 20.39 27.00
N ALA A 79 -2.93 19.34 26.58
CA ALA A 79 -4.33 19.13 26.89
C ALA A 79 -4.44 18.30 28.18
N ILE A 80 -5.32 18.74 29.07
CA ILE A 80 -5.68 18.04 30.31
C ILE A 80 -7.11 17.55 30.16
N LEU A 81 -7.29 16.24 30.24
CA LEU A 81 -8.58 15.58 30.10
C LEU A 81 -9.09 15.08 31.44
N ASP A 82 -10.38 15.27 31.63
CA ASP A 82 -11.13 14.59 32.66
C ASP A 82 -11.53 13.19 32.15
N PRO A 83 -11.04 12.09 32.76
CA PRO A 83 -11.35 10.74 32.33
C PRO A 83 -12.83 10.38 32.51
N ALA A 84 -13.57 11.03 33.41
CA ALA A 84 -14.98 10.76 33.64
C ALA A 84 -15.85 11.31 32.51
N THR A 85 -15.58 12.54 32.08
CA THR A 85 -16.35 13.23 31.02
C THR A 85 -15.78 13.05 29.63
N LYS A 86 -14.54 12.54 29.51
CA LYS A 86 -13.75 12.42 28.27
C LYS A 86 -13.60 13.76 27.53
N GLN A 87 -13.59 14.85 28.29
CA GLN A 87 -13.48 16.21 27.78
C GLN A 87 -12.18 16.84 28.22
N VAL A 88 -11.62 17.67 27.35
CA VAL A 88 -10.49 18.54 27.65
C VAL A 88 -10.99 19.69 28.52
N VAL A 89 -10.56 19.69 29.78
CA VAL A 89 -10.93 20.69 30.78
C VAL A 89 -9.98 21.88 30.79
N GLU A 90 -8.73 21.66 30.40
CA GLU A 90 -7.70 22.70 30.33
C GLU A 90 -6.77 22.48 29.15
N LEU A 91 -6.38 23.58 28.52
CA LEU A 91 -5.46 23.60 27.39
C LEU A 91 -4.37 24.64 27.68
N ASP A 92 -3.18 24.15 27.99
CA ASP A 92 -2.01 24.99 28.21
C ASP A 92 -1.34 25.27 26.87
N LEU A 93 -1.29 26.53 26.45
CA LEU A 93 -0.80 26.96 25.14
C LEU A 93 0.64 27.47 25.22
N THR A 94 1.42 27.20 24.17
CA THR A 94 2.75 27.79 23.98
C THR A 94 3.15 27.88 22.51
N THR A 95 4.14 28.73 22.22
CA THR A 95 4.71 28.91 20.89
C THR A 95 5.92 28.02 20.61
N HIS A 96 6.54 27.44 21.64
CA HIS A 96 7.70 26.57 21.48
C HIS A 96 7.30 25.09 21.50
N ARG A 97 8.13 24.24 20.89
CA ARG A 97 7.82 22.81 20.77
C ARG A 97 7.88 22.13 22.14
N LEU A 98 6.80 21.45 22.50
CA LEU A 98 6.74 20.60 23.69
C LEU A 98 7.27 19.20 23.38
N ALA A 99 7.88 18.57 24.40
CA ALA A 99 8.23 17.15 24.34
C ALA A 99 6.95 16.31 24.26
N GLN A 100 6.99 15.23 23.46
CA GLN A 100 5.86 14.33 23.32
C GLN A 100 5.68 13.51 24.59
N ASP A 101 4.45 13.45 25.10
CA ASP A 101 4.14 12.65 26.28
C ASP A 101 4.24 11.14 25.96
N ALA A 102 4.90 10.37 26.82
CA ALA A 102 5.02 8.92 26.66
C ALA A 102 3.65 8.23 26.71
N ALA A 103 2.68 8.83 27.43
CA ALA A 103 1.30 8.34 27.51
C ALA A 103 0.41 8.80 26.35
N TYR A 104 0.96 9.50 25.35
CA TYR A 104 0.18 10.04 24.23
C TYR A 104 -0.60 8.94 23.50
N ALA A 105 0.07 7.85 23.11
CA ALA A 105 -0.53 6.80 22.27
C ALA A 105 -1.71 6.09 22.96
N SER A 106 -1.57 5.78 24.26
CA SER A 106 -2.65 5.14 25.04
C SER A 106 -3.80 6.10 25.33
N THR A 107 -3.49 7.38 25.52
CA THR A 107 -4.49 8.45 25.76
C THR A 107 -5.29 8.74 24.50
N ALA A 108 -4.63 8.94 23.36
CA ALA A 108 -5.26 9.19 22.08
C ALA A 108 -6.20 8.05 21.68
N ALA A 109 -5.76 6.79 21.81
CA ALA A 109 -6.59 5.63 21.51
C ALA A 109 -7.87 5.52 22.36
N THR A 110 -7.84 6.03 23.60
CA THR A 110 -8.96 5.88 24.55
C THR A 110 -9.94 7.06 24.54
N TYR A 111 -9.42 8.27 24.30
CA TYR A 111 -10.17 9.53 24.50
C TYR A 111 -10.35 10.37 23.24
N SER A 112 -9.72 10.00 22.12
CA SER A 112 -9.96 10.69 20.84
C SER A 112 -11.39 10.43 20.37
N ALA A 113 -12.07 11.51 19.98
CA ALA A 113 -13.37 11.48 19.32
C ALA A 113 -13.24 10.97 17.88
N THR A 114 -12.04 10.98 17.32
CA THR A 114 -11.71 10.30 16.07
C THR A 114 -11.40 8.85 16.41
N ALA A 115 -12.36 7.95 16.26
CA ALA A 115 -12.03 6.54 16.21
C ALA A 115 -11.23 6.31 14.93
N PRO A 116 -9.98 5.80 14.98
CA PRO A 116 -9.33 5.33 13.77
C PRO A 116 -10.22 4.23 13.20
N THR A 117 -10.79 4.44 12.02
CA THR A 117 -11.51 3.40 11.30
C THR A 117 -10.49 2.31 10.96
N VAL A 118 -10.46 1.26 11.77
CA VAL A 118 -9.65 0.05 11.51
C VAL A 118 -10.26 -0.77 10.37
N GLU A 119 -11.48 -0.43 9.97
CA GLU A 119 -12.15 -1.01 8.82
C GLU A 119 -11.43 -0.54 7.54
N ARG A 120 -10.81 -1.49 6.83
CA ARG A 120 -10.23 -1.17 5.52
C ARG A 120 -11.35 -0.61 4.65
N ALA A 121 -11.07 0.50 3.97
CA ALA A 121 -11.96 1.03 2.96
C ALA A 121 -12.34 -0.12 2.00
N PRO A 122 -13.61 -0.57 1.96
CA PRO A 122 -14.00 -1.76 1.20
C PRO A 122 -13.77 -1.59 -0.30
N GLU A 123 -13.65 -0.34 -0.78
CA GLU A 123 -13.22 0.03 -2.14
C GLU A 123 -11.74 -0.24 -2.44
N ILE A 124 -10.87 -0.33 -1.43
CA ILE A 124 -9.42 -0.58 -1.55
C ILE A 124 -9.08 -2.04 -1.23
N VAL A 125 -10.01 -2.79 -0.63
CA VAL A 125 -9.86 -4.24 -0.45
C VAL A 125 -10.07 -4.90 -1.81
N GLY A 126 -8.97 -5.30 -2.46
CA GLY A 126 -9.06 -6.16 -3.64
C GLY A 126 -9.99 -7.33 -3.35
N VAL A 127 -10.93 -7.58 -4.26
CA VAL A 127 -11.92 -8.67 -4.14
C VAL A 127 -11.17 -9.93 -3.70
N PRO A 128 -11.54 -10.56 -2.57
CA PRO A 128 -10.86 -11.75 -2.09
C PRO A 128 -10.93 -12.80 -3.20
N ALA A 129 -9.77 -13.29 -3.64
CA ALA A 129 -9.68 -14.31 -4.66
C ALA A 129 -9.68 -15.69 -3.98
N THR A 130 -10.74 -16.47 -4.19
CA THR A 130 -10.92 -17.82 -3.63
C THR A 130 -10.14 -18.90 -4.38
N GLY A 131 -9.56 -18.53 -5.52
CA GLY A 131 -8.92 -19.48 -6.46
C GLY A 131 -9.91 -20.12 -7.43
N LYS A 132 -11.14 -19.61 -7.51
CA LYS A 132 -12.15 -20.02 -8.49
C LYS A 132 -11.57 -20.05 -9.90
N GLU A 133 -11.87 -21.09 -10.66
CA GLU A 133 -11.43 -21.19 -12.05
C GLU A 133 -12.23 -20.23 -12.95
N VAL A 134 -11.51 -19.35 -13.65
CA VAL A 134 -12.08 -18.29 -14.50
C VAL A 134 -11.62 -18.50 -15.94
N ALA A 135 -12.57 -18.45 -16.88
CA ALA A 135 -12.25 -18.50 -18.30
C ALA A 135 -11.75 -17.13 -18.78
N VAL A 136 -10.48 -17.05 -19.16
CA VAL A 136 -9.86 -15.85 -19.73
C VAL A 136 -9.76 -15.99 -21.24
N ALA A 137 -10.45 -15.10 -21.96
CA ALA A 137 -10.36 -14.98 -23.41
C ALA A 137 -9.34 -13.88 -23.77
N PHE A 138 -8.21 -14.27 -24.34
CA PHE A 138 -7.28 -13.32 -24.95
C PHE A 138 -7.74 -13.01 -26.36
N VAL A 139 -7.89 -11.73 -26.67
CA VAL A 139 -8.23 -11.22 -28.00
C VAL A 139 -7.13 -10.26 -28.43
N VAL A 140 -6.36 -10.67 -29.42
CA VAL A 140 -5.24 -9.89 -29.97
C VAL A 140 -5.64 -9.35 -31.33
N THR A 141 -5.49 -8.04 -31.51
CA THR A 141 -5.60 -7.39 -32.83
C THR A 141 -4.21 -7.22 -33.41
N VAL A 142 -3.97 -7.72 -34.63
CA VAL A 142 -2.69 -7.69 -35.32
C VAL A 142 -2.69 -6.67 -36.47
N PRO A 143 -1.53 -6.17 -36.90
CA PRO A 143 -1.48 -5.19 -37.98
C PRO A 143 -1.88 -5.82 -39.33
N PRO A 144 -2.36 -5.02 -40.30
CA PRO A 144 -2.72 -5.50 -41.64
C PRO A 144 -1.57 -6.17 -42.40
N THR A 145 -0.32 -5.87 -42.02
CA THR A 145 0.91 -6.48 -42.57
C THR A 145 1.08 -7.94 -42.17
N THR A 146 0.30 -8.44 -41.21
CA THR A 146 0.39 -9.83 -40.73
C THR A 146 -0.16 -10.79 -41.79
N PRO A 147 0.64 -11.75 -42.27
CA PRO A 147 0.18 -12.74 -43.24
C PRO A 147 -1.04 -13.53 -42.74
N LEU A 148 -1.96 -13.87 -43.65
CA LEU A 148 -3.19 -14.59 -43.34
C LEU A 148 -2.94 -15.99 -42.74
N ASN A 149 -1.82 -16.61 -43.12
CA ASN A 149 -1.37 -17.92 -42.63
C ASN A 149 -0.43 -17.83 -41.42
N ALA A 150 -0.18 -16.64 -40.88
CA ALA A 150 0.68 -16.48 -39.73
C ALA A 150 0.03 -17.07 -38.47
N ASN A 151 0.83 -17.83 -37.71
CA ASN A 151 0.45 -18.28 -36.38
C ASN A 151 0.81 -17.19 -35.36
N VAL A 152 -0.09 -16.90 -34.43
CA VAL A 152 0.13 -15.95 -33.34
C VAL A 152 0.07 -16.71 -32.02
N TYR A 153 0.98 -16.36 -31.12
CA TYR A 153 1.16 -17.01 -29.84
C TYR A 153 1.21 -15.99 -28.70
N ILE A 154 0.82 -16.45 -27.51
CA ILE A 154 1.04 -15.74 -26.26
C ILE A 154 2.13 -16.48 -25.48
N SER A 155 3.17 -15.75 -25.12
CA SER A 155 4.23 -16.16 -24.20
C SER A 155 3.95 -15.60 -22.82
N THR A 156 4.08 -16.39 -21.77
CA THR A 156 3.87 -15.93 -20.39
C THR A 156 5.11 -16.15 -19.53
N ASP A 157 5.24 -15.39 -18.43
CA ASP A 157 6.23 -15.63 -17.39
C ASP A 157 6.13 -17.05 -16.78
N ALA A 158 4.90 -17.54 -16.55
CA ALA A 158 4.62 -18.88 -16.06
C ALA A 158 5.07 -19.99 -17.02
N SER A 159 5.17 -19.70 -18.31
CA SER A 159 5.70 -20.62 -19.33
C SER A 159 7.23 -20.53 -19.50
N GLY A 160 7.91 -19.76 -18.65
CA GLY A 160 9.35 -19.51 -18.77
C GLY A 160 9.72 -18.67 -19.99
N TRP A 161 8.81 -17.80 -20.46
CA TRP A 161 8.99 -17.02 -21.68
C TRP A 161 9.21 -17.88 -22.93
N ASN A 162 8.41 -18.95 -23.08
CA ASN A 162 8.39 -19.72 -24.32
C ASN A 162 7.59 -18.96 -25.40
N PRO A 163 8.20 -18.54 -26.53
CA PRO A 163 7.52 -17.76 -27.57
C PRO A 163 6.35 -18.50 -28.22
N GLN A 164 6.24 -19.82 -28.06
CA GLN A 164 5.18 -20.66 -28.63
C GLN A 164 4.23 -21.25 -27.56
N ALA A 165 4.19 -20.69 -26.35
CA ALA A 165 3.48 -21.29 -25.22
C ALA A 165 1.97 -21.52 -25.45
N ILE A 166 1.25 -20.49 -25.94
CA ILE A 166 -0.19 -20.57 -26.17
C ILE A 166 -0.47 -20.17 -27.62
N LYS A 167 -0.81 -21.14 -28.47
CA LYS A 167 -1.27 -20.87 -29.83
C LYS A 167 -2.67 -20.25 -29.82
N MET A 168 -2.87 -19.20 -30.61
CA MET A 168 -4.16 -18.53 -30.80
C MET A 168 -4.84 -18.93 -32.11
N ASP A 169 -6.17 -18.93 -32.11
CA ASP A 169 -7.00 -19.18 -33.28
C ASP A 169 -7.41 -17.88 -33.94
N ARG A 170 -7.25 -17.78 -35.26
CA ARG A 170 -7.67 -16.60 -36.02
C ARG A 170 -9.20 -16.56 -36.10
N ILE A 171 -9.81 -15.45 -35.69
CA ILE A 171 -11.26 -15.29 -35.69
C ILE A 171 -11.76 -14.37 -36.81
N ASP A 172 -10.93 -13.46 -37.32
CA ASP A 172 -11.24 -12.68 -38.53
C ASP A 172 -9.97 -12.17 -39.22
N GLY A 173 -10.11 -11.19 -40.13
CA GLY A 173 -9.06 -10.53 -40.89
C GLY A 173 -7.85 -10.04 -40.10
N GLN A 174 -8.00 -9.71 -38.82
CA GLN A 174 -6.94 -9.09 -38.00
C GLN A 174 -6.97 -9.51 -36.52
N ARG A 175 -7.92 -10.35 -36.10
CA ARG A 175 -8.09 -10.73 -34.70
C ARG A 175 -7.82 -12.22 -34.49
N TYR A 176 -7.09 -12.49 -33.42
CA TYR A 176 -6.81 -13.83 -32.92
C TYR A 176 -7.39 -13.97 -31.52
N ARG A 177 -7.87 -15.18 -31.19
CA ARG A 177 -8.48 -15.50 -29.90
C ARG A 177 -7.92 -16.78 -29.32
N ALA A 178 -7.66 -16.79 -28.02
CA ALA A 178 -7.37 -18.00 -27.25
C ALA A 178 -8.12 -17.95 -25.92
N VAL A 179 -8.71 -19.06 -25.50
CA VAL A 179 -9.36 -19.18 -24.18
C VAL A 179 -8.55 -20.12 -23.31
N ARG A 180 -8.18 -19.68 -22.11
CA ARG A 180 -7.51 -20.48 -21.09
C ARG A 180 -8.15 -20.24 -19.73
N ARG A 181 -8.08 -21.24 -18.87
CA ARG A 181 -8.63 -21.19 -17.52
C ARG A 181 -7.52 -20.89 -16.54
N PHE A 182 -7.74 -19.92 -15.66
CA PHE A 182 -6.81 -19.52 -14.61
C PHE A 182 -7.55 -19.44 -13.28
N ALA A 183 -6.83 -19.67 -12.18
CA ALA A 183 -7.38 -19.39 -10.87
C ALA A 183 -7.59 -17.87 -10.69
N SER A 184 -8.70 -17.46 -10.09
CA SER A 184 -8.89 -16.09 -9.65
C SER A 184 -7.75 -15.71 -8.70
N GLY A 185 -7.25 -14.49 -8.78
CA GLY A 185 -6.13 -14.03 -7.98
C GLY A 185 -4.77 -14.26 -8.65
N THR A 186 -4.69 -15.06 -9.73
CA THR A 186 -3.44 -15.22 -10.47
C THR A 186 -3.02 -13.90 -11.10
N LYS A 187 -1.76 -13.54 -10.86
CA LYS A 187 -1.04 -12.46 -11.54
C LYS A 187 0.00 -13.10 -12.44
N PHE A 188 0.05 -12.67 -13.68
CA PHE A 188 1.06 -13.11 -14.64
C PHE A 188 1.33 -12.02 -15.66
N ALA A 189 2.50 -12.07 -16.27
CA ALA A 189 2.87 -11.22 -17.37
C ALA A 189 2.84 -12.01 -18.68
N PHE A 190 2.42 -11.37 -19.78
CA PHE A 190 2.39 -12.01 -21.08
C PHE A 190 2.86 -11.10 -22.22
N ARG A 191 3.23 -11.71 -23.33
CA ARG A 191 3.64 -11.05 -24.58
C ARG A 191 3.10 -11.80 -25.78
N VAL A 192 2.91 -11.10 -26.89
CA VAL A 192 2.47 -11.66 -28.16
C VAL A 192 3.65 -11.83 -29.10
N THR A 193 3.73 -12.98 -29.79
CA THR A 193 4.75 -13.25 -30.80
C THR A 193 4.16 -14.02 -32.00
N ARG A 194 4.88 -14.08 -33.12
CA ARG A 194 4.57 -15.01 -34.24
C ARG A 194 5.30 -16.36 -34.12
N GLY A 195 5.74 -16.71 -32.92
CA GLY A 195 6.39 -17.98 -32.60
C GLY A 195 7.91 -17.89 -32.43
N THR A 196 8.52 -16.71 -32.61
CA THR A 196 9.93 -16.45 -32.32
C THR A 196 10.10 -15.09 -31.66
N TRP A 197 11.21 -14.89 -30.93
CA TRP A 197 11.52 -13.58 -30.34
C TRP A 197 11.90 -12.52 -31.38
N ASN A 198 12.30 -12.95 -32.57
CA ASN A 198 12.53 -12.05 -33.70
C ASN A 198 11.24 -11.46 -34.27
N SER A 199 10.08 -12.04 -33.92
CA SER A 199 8.75 -11.62 -34.37
C SER A 199 7.84 -11.26 -33.19
N VAL A 200 8.39 -10.55 -32.20
CA VAL A 200 7.65 -10.07 -31.03
C VAL A 200 6.82 -8.84 -31.39
N GLU A 201 5.76 -8.61 -30.63
CA GLU A 201 4.93 -7.41 -30.74
C GLU A 201 5.73 -6.11 -30.50
N LEU A 202 5.37 -5.08 -31.26
CA LEU A 202 5.79 -3.70 -31.05
C LEU A 202 4.57 -2.81 -30.74
N GLY A 203 4.82 -1.78 -29.93
CA GLY A 203 3.86 -0.74 -29.58
C GLY A 203 3.64 0.25 -30.73
N SER A 204 2.79 1.25 -30.49
CA SER A 204 2.47 2.29 -31.49
C SER A 204 3.65 3.21 -31.82
N ASP A 205 4.59 3.35 -30.89
CA ASP A 205 5.90 3.99 -31.08
C ASP A 205 6.87 3.09 -31.88
N GLY A 206 6.46 1.85 -32.12
CA GLY A 206 7.24 0.79 -32.72
C GLY A 206 8.45 0.37 -31.87
N LEU A 207 8.48 0.71 -30.59
CA LEU A 207 9.41 0.08 -29.66
C LEU A 207 8.76 -1.17 -29.09
N GLN A 208 9.57 -2.08 -28.59
CA GLN A 208 9.06 -3.27 -27.93
C GLN A 208 8.52 -2.85 -26.55
N PRO A 209 7.21 -3.01 -26.28
CA PRO A 209 6.64 -2.63 -24.99
C PRO A 209 7.15 -3.54 -23.87
N GLY A 210 6.94 -3.10 -22.63
CA GLY A 210 7.01 -3.99 -21.47
C GLY A 210 6.02 -5.16 -21.61
N PRO A 211 6.21 -6.28 -20.89
CA PRO A 211 5.21 -7.34 -20.85
C PRO A 211 3.84 -6.81 -20.39
N HIS A 212 2.75 -7.34 -20.94
CA HIS A 212 1.40 -7.04 -20.50
C HIS A 212 1.14 -7.71 -19.15
N GLU A 213 0.98 -6.90 -18.10
CA GLU A 213 0.57 -7.42 -16.79
C GLU A 213 -0.91 -7.76 -16.79
N TYR A 214 -1.25 -8.93 -16.28
CA TYR A 214 -2.62 -9.41 -16.20
C TYR A 214 -2.97 -9.93 -14.82
N TYR A 215 -4.20 -9.62 -14.40
CA TYR A 215 -4.79 -10.11 -13.17
C TYR A 215 -6.14 -10.76 -13.45
N THR A 216 -6.28 -12.01 -13.02
CA THR A 216 -7.54 -12.76 -13.11
C THR A 216 -8.43 -12.38 -11.93
N LYS A 217 -9.54 -11.68 -12.20
CA LYS A 217 -10.55 -11.33 -11.19
C LYS A 217 -11.44 -12.54 -10.91
N GLU A 218 -12.09 -12.57 -9.76
CA GLU A 218 -13.08 -13.60 -9.43
C GLU A 218 -14.42 -13.34 -10.14
N VAL A 219 -14.51 -13.77 -11.39
CA VAL A 219 -15.70 -13.67 -12.27
C VAL A 219 -15.88 -14.98 -13.04
N ASP A 220 -16.99 -15.17 -13.76
CA ASP A 220 -17.18 -16.39 -14.57
C ASP A 220 -16.30 -16.41 -15.83
N ALA A 221 -16.17 -15.25 -16.47
CA ALA A 221 -15.31 -15.06 -17.63
C ALA A 221 -14.72 -13.65 -17.64
N GLN A 222 -13.49 -13.54 -18.14
CA GLN A 222 -12.79 -12.27 -18.31
C GLN A 222 -12.17 -12.20 -19.71
N GLU A 223 -12.04 -10.99 -20.24
CA GLU A 223 -11.42 -10.76 -21.54
C GLU A 223 -10.16 -9.91 -21.40
N ALA A 224 -9.09 -10.32 -22.08
CA ALA A 224 -7.82 -9.61 -22.19
C ALA A 224 -7.65 -9.14 -23.63
N ARG A 225 -7.72 -7.82 -23.87
CA ARG A 225 -7.58 -7.24 -25.21
C ARG A 225 -6.21 -6.59 -25.36
N THR A 226 -5.49 -6.98 -26.42
CA THR A 226 -4.18 -6.42 -26.76
C THR A 226 -4.15 -6.04 -28.25
N THR A 227 -3.45 -4.96 -28.58
CA THR A 227 -3.23 -4.54 -29.97
C THR A 227 -1.74 -4.54 -30.26
N VAL A 228 -1.36 -5.29 -31.28
CA VAL A 228 -0.01 -5.31 -31.84
C VAL A 228 0.01 -4.33 -33.01
N PHE A 229 0.92 -3.37 -33.00
CA PHE A 229 1.00 -2.35 -34.05
C PHE A 229 1.97 -2.73 -35.18
N ALA A 230 3.03 -3.45 -34.85
CA ALA A 230 4.01 -3.97 -35.79
C ALA A 230 4.72 -5.19 -35.20
N TRP A 231 5.43 -5.94 -36.03
CA TRP A 231 6.32 -7.02 -35.58
C TRP A 231 7.77 -6.56 -35.64
N SER A 232 8.59 -7.06 -34.72
CA SER A 232 10.02 -6.70 -34.66
C SER A 232 10.81 -7.07 -35.91
N ASP A 233 10.42 -8.14 -36.61
CA ASP A 233 11.03 -8.60 -37.87
C ASP A 233 10.54 -7.86 -39.11
N ASP A 234 9.48 -7.05 -39.00
CA ASP A 234 9.08 -6.14 -40.08
C ASP A 234 10.10 -4.98 -40.25
N ARG A 235 11.03 -4.82 -39.30
CA ARG A 235 12.19 -3.94 -39.40
C ARG A 235 13.42 -4.76 -39.78
N GLY A 236 14.23 -4.23 -40.70
CA GLY A 236 15.47 -4.87 -41.15
C GLY A 236 16.27 -5.45 -39.97
N ASN A 237 16.45 -6.77 -40.00
CA ASN A 237 16.99 -7.67 -38.99
C ASN A 237 17.98 -7.03 -37.98
N THR A 238 17.48 -6.45 -36.89
CA THR A 238 18.28 -6.16 -35.69
C THR A 238 18.03 -7.26 -34.65
N PRO A 239 19.04 -8.11 -34.33
CA PRO A 239 18.89 -9.18 -33.36
C PRO A 239 18.44 -8.62 -32.00
N GLN A 240 17.31 -9.12 -31.49
CA GLN A 240 16.75 -8.66 -30.24
C GLN A 240 17.38 -9.41 -29.06
N ALA A 241 17.76 -8.68 -28.01
CA ALA A 241 18.34 -9.25 -26.80
C ALA A 241 17.35 -10.18 -26.08
N ALA A 242 17.86 -11.34 -25.63
CA ALA A 242 17.09 -12.26 -24.80
C ALA A 242 16.60 -11.57 -23.51
N GLN A 243 15.35 -11.86 -23.13
CA GLN A 243 14.73 -11.34 -21.90
C GLN A 243 15.54 -11.75 -20.65
N PRO A 244 15.53 -10.95 -19.56
CA PRO A 244 16.23 -11.30 -18.32
C PRO A 244 15.76 -12.66 -17.77
N GLY A 245 16.66 -13.64 -17.70
CA GLY A 245 16.39 -14.97 -17.14
C GLY A 245 16.12 -16.10 -18.13
N ALA A 246 16.23 -15.87 -19.44
CA ALA A 246 16.12 -16.95 -20.41
C ALA A 246 17.29 -17.95 -20.27
N ILE A 247 17.00 -19.16 -19.77
CA ILE A 247 17.93 -20.29 -19.83
C ILE A 247 18.01 -20.73 -21.31
N PRO A 248 19.19 -20.78 -21.94
CA PRO A 248 19.32 -21.20 -23.32
C PRO A 248 18.86 -22.66 -23.48
N THR A 249 17.66 -22.85 -24.02
CA THR A 249 17.25 -24.17 -24.52
C THR A 249 17.83 -24.40 -25.92
N PRO A 250 18.01 -25.66 -26.36
CA PRO A 250 18.58 -26.00 -27.68
C PRO A 250 17.87 -25.37 -28.90
N TYR A 251 16.66 -24.81 -28.70
CA TYR A 251 15.85 -24.16 -29.73
C TYR A 251 15.97 -22.62 -29.76
N ASN A 252 16.81 -22.04 -28.91
CA ASN A 252 17.14 -20.60 -28.93
C ASN A 252 18.57 -20.42 -29.49
N PRO A 253 18.75 -20.17 -30.80
CA PRO A 253 20.08 -20.00 -31.36
C PRO A 253 20.80 -18.81 -30.70
N ASN A 254 21.99 -19.10 -30.18
CA ASN A 254 22.90 -18.17 -29.52
C ASN A 254 23.11 -16.88 -30.35
N PRO A 255 22.98 -15.66 -29.79
CA PRO A 255 23.14 -14.41 -30.53
C PRO A 255 24.60 -14.02 -30.83
N PHE A 256 25.57 -14.91 -30.60
CA PHE A 256 26.98 -14.66 -30.92
C PHE A 256 27.39 -15.45 -32.18
N PRO A 257 27.30 -14.84 -33.39
CA PRO A 257 27.88 -15.44 -34.58
C PRO A 257 29.40 -15.24 -34.53
N GLY A 258 30.14 -16.34 -34.35
CA GLY A 258 31.61 -16.35 -34.32
C GLY A 258 32.13 -16.73 -32.93
N GLY A 259 32.57 -17.97 -32.79
CA GLY A 259 33.06 -18.56 -31.53
C GLY A 259 34.32 -17.87 -30.99
N VAL A 260 34.13 -16.75 -30.29
CA VAL A 260 35.17 -16.11 -29.49
C VAL A 260 34.61 -15.93 -28.09
N PHE A 261 34.84 -16.92 -27.23
CA PHE A 261 34.79 -16.67 -25.79
C PHE A 261 35.84 -15.59 -25.48
N PRO A 262 35.53 -14.53 -24.72
CA PRO A 262 36.60 -13.72 -24.15
C PRO A 262 37.49 -14.69 -23.34
N PRO A 263 38.82 -14.65 -23.50
CA PRO A 263 39.69 -15.52 -22.73
C PRO A 263 39.38 -15.31 -21.25
N SER A 264 39.27 -16.42 -20.51
CA SER A 264 39.21 -16.39 -19.05
C SER A 264 40.31 -15.44 -18.58
N HIS A 265 39.95 -14.38 -17.86
CA HIS A 265 40.92 -13.51 -17.24
C HIS A 265 41.91 -14.40 -16.49
N ALA A 266 43.15 -14.45 -17.00
CA ALA A 266 44.22 -15.14 -16.32
C ALA A 266 44.39 -14.45 -14.98
N THR A 267 44.13 -15.18 -13.90
CA THR A 267 44.46 -14.76 -12.55
C THR A 267 45.94 -14.36 -12.53
N PRO A 268 46.32 -13.19 -11.99
CA PRO A 268 47.72 -12.81 -11.89
C PRO A 268 48.50 -13.90 -11.13
N PRO A 269 49.72 -14.27 -11.57
CA PRO A 269 50.49 -15.29 -10.90
C PRO A 269 50.95 -14.76 -9.53
N GLY A 270 50.36 -15.26 -8.44
CA GLY A 270 50.84 -14.97 -7.08
C GLY A 270 49.81 -14.75 -5.96
N GLY A 271 48.52 -15.06 -6.13
CA GLY A 271 47.51 -14.90 -5.05
C GLY A 271 47.17 -16.22 -4.33
N PHE A 272 47.49 -16.30 -3.03
CA PHE A 272 47.15 -17.44 -2.15
C PHE A 272 45.64 -17.74 -2.13
N PRO A 273 45.23 -19.02 -2.00
CA PRO A 273 43.82 -19.36 -1.82
C PRO A 273 43.31 -18.83 -0.48
N THR A 274 42.23 -18.04 -0.51
CA THR A 274 41.50 -17.68 0.71
C THR A 274 40.78 -18.92 1.27
N PRO A 275 40.88 -19.20 2.58
CA PRO A 275 40.22 -20.37 3.16
C PRO A 275 38.69 -20.25 3.08
N ARG A 276 38.05 -21.33 2.62
CA ARG A 276 36.61 -21.56 2.72
C ARG A 276 36.18 -21.48 4.20
N PRO A 277 35.15 -20.70 4.57
CA PRO A 277 34.60 -20.73 5.92
C PRO A 277 34.00 -22.11 6.23
N PRO A 278 34.21 -22.68 7.43
CA PRO A 278 33.64 -23.96 7.79
C PRO A 278 32.12 -23.87 7.93
N ALA A 279 31.44 -24.93 7.45
CA ALA A 279 30.00 -25.10 7.60
C ALA A 279 29.62 -25.23 9.09
N PHE A 280 28.69 -24.41 9.55
CA PHE A 280 28.10 -24.56 10.88
C PHE A 280 27.14 -25.76 10.91
N PRO A 281 27.31 -26.73 11.83
CA PRO A 281 26.36 -27.82 12.00
C PRO A 281 25.11 -27.34 12.75
N ASN A 282 23.93 -27.67 12.18
CA ASN A 282 22.61 -27.47 12.77
C ASN A 282 22.53 -28.08 14.17
N ARG A 283 22.14 -27.28 15.18
CA ARG A 283 21.64 -27.78 16.46
C ARG A 283 20.11 -27.84 16.45
N PRO A 284 19.49 -28.94 16.91
CA PRO A 284 18.03 -29.05 17.00
C PRO A 284 17.46 -28.24 18.18
N PRO A 285 16.16 -27.90 18.12
CA PRO A 285 15.50 -27.04 19.10
C PRO A 285 15.29 -27.74 20.45
N ARG A 286 15.36 -26.94 21.53
CA ARG A 286 14.78 -27.26 22.85
C ARG A 286 13.50 -26.47 23.02
#